data_AF-A0A255QPJ6-F1
#
_entry.id   AF-A0A255QPJ6-F1
#
_cell.length_a   1.000
_cell.length_b   1.000
_cell.length_c   1.000
_cell.angle_alpha   90.00
_cell.angle_beta   90.00
_cell.angle_gamma   90.00
#
_symmetry.space_group_name_H-M   'P 1'
#
loop_
_entity.id
_entity.type
_entity.pdbx_description
1 polymer ?
#
loop_
_entity_poly.entity_id
_entity_poly.type
_entity_poly.pdbx_seq_one_letter_code
_entity_poly.pdbx_strand_id
1 'polypeptide(L)'
;MAAQPTRDLSSARETIYQAISAIRLVDPHTHINPHSAGSRTLADILGYHYYTELVHSAGMPRLEIEEPGIEPRELVRRMVNGLGNITNTANYHWLLQICREFFDFTDDAITPDNWEALYDRSEEKMASANWAQTVLDHSNVEAVFLTNDFDDDLDGFDTNTYIPCLRTDDLVFHLAKPEVQDRLERCSGVSLDGSLNSLRAAIRQRFVHFVSKGARACAISIPPTFQPMMVSDGRAQKALDSVLSNGVQANAEDIAALSRRVFWTLAELCDEFGLPFDLMIGVNRGVYPGGVFQGQDLYDSRVSLIQYRHLFNTFPKVKFPVSVLASVTNQELVSYSWIFPNVITNGHWWYSNTPSFIHRDAAARLEAVPRNKQIGYYSDAYKLEFVLPKFDMYRRILARVLADEFVGENGWSEEKAIELGRQVLRGNVDEIFRAPDASRITEAKTEDSPFVQMPSSGNVSDLDLDPVPSDEEIEGSGVNDVLLTELRSEFGATALDHEIDAVPLNVGDLLGDENPSGPDAPGSQIHPIAGDGEFTPDSDSMMLRPDPMTGELHFPVDEDADKPDNA
;
A
#
# COMPACT_ATOMS: atom_id res chain seq x y z
N MET A 1 -23.24 38.02 3.49
CA MET A 1 -23.02 37.07 4.60
C MET A 1 -21.88 37.63 5.43
N ALA A 2 -22.10 37.90 6.70
CA ALA A 2 -21.02 38.36 7.59
C ALA A 2 -20.00 37.23 7.72
N ALA A 3 -18.72 37.53 7.48
CA ALA A 3 -17.63 36.61 7.77
C ALA A 3 -17.75 36.17 9.23
N GLN A 4 -18.00 34.88 9.47
CA GLN A 4 -17.90 34.35 10.82
C GLN A 4 -16.47 34.63 11.32
N PRO A 5 -16.29 35.13 12.56
CA PRO A 5 -14.96 35.29 13.10
C PRO A 5 -14.26 33.93 13.02
N THR A 6 -13.05 33.91 12.45
CA THR A 6 -12.17 32.74 12.44
C THR A 6 -12.11 32.20 13.86
N ARG A 7 -12.81 31.09 14.12
CA ARG A 7 -12.78 30.44 15.43
C ARG A 7 -11.34 30.04 15.67
N ASP A 8 -10.79 30.44 16.82
CA ASP A 8 -9.50 29.92 17.25
C ASP A 8 -9.69 28.44 17.59
N LEU A 9 -9.23 27.56 16.70
CA LEU A 9 -9.35 26.11 16.82
C LEU A 9 -8.13 25.49 17.51
N SER A 10 -7.19 26.30 18.02
CA SER A 10 -6.00 25.77 18.73
C SER A 10 -6.38 24.90 19.93
N SER A 11 -7.39 25.33 20.70
CA SER A 11 -7.94 24.55 21.82
C SER A 11 -8.58 23.24 21.37
N ALA A 12 -9.31 23.25 20.26
CA ALA A 12 -9.96 22.05 19.71
C ALA A 12 -8.93 21.05 19.17
N ARG A 13 -7.91 21.52 18.44
CA ARG A 13 -6.80 20.71 17.95
C ARG A 13 -6.09 20.00 19.11
N GLU A 14 -5.76 20.73 20.17
CA GLU A 14 -5.09 20.16 21.34
C GLU A 14 -5.98 19.13 22.06
N THR A 15 -7.27 19.46 22.28
CA THR A 15 -8.21 18.55 22.93
C THR A 15 -8.39 17.25 22.15
N ILE A 16 -8.56 17.35 20.82
CA ILE A 16 -8.65 16.18 19.94
C ILE A 16 -7.35 15.38 19.98
N TYR A 17 -6.19 16.04 19.84
CA TYR A 17 -4.88 15.38 19.89
C TYR A 17 -4.67 14.60 21.19
N GLN A 18 -4.95 15.20 22.35
CA GLN A 18 -4.81 14.54 23.64
C GLN A 18 -5.73 13.31 23.74
N ALA A 19 -6.98 13.44 23.29
CA ALA A 19 -7.94 12.33 23.32
C ALA A 19 -7.53 11.17 22.41
N ILE A 20 -7.05 11.44 21.19
CA ILE A 20 -6.63 10.37 20.27
C ILE A 20 -5.25 9.78 20.61
N SER A 21 -4.38 10.54 21.27
CA SER A 21 -3.09 10.05 21.77
C SER A 21 -3.26 9.05 22.91
N ALA A 22 -4.34 9.18 23.70
CA ALA A 22 -4.69 8.22 24.75
C ALA A 22 -5.23 6.88 24.22
N ILE A 23 -5.53 6.77 22.92
CA ILE A 23 -6.01 5.51 22.32
C ILE A 23 -4.87 4.50 22.27
N ARG A 24 -5.07 3.36 22.92
CA ARG A 24 -4.18 2.21 22.74
C ARG A 24 -4.35 1.62 21.34
N LEU A 25 -3.27 1.55 20.59
CA LEU A 25 -3.29 1.20 19.16
C LEU A 25 -3.06 -0.29 18.92
N VAL A 26 -3.52 -0.77 17.77
CA VAL A 26 -3.02 -1.97 17.12
C VAL A 26 -2.44 -1.52 15.80
N ASP A 27 -1.15 -1.73 15.58
CA ASP A 27 -0.50 -1.33 14.32
C ASP A 27 -0.79 -2.38 13.25
N PRO A 28 -1.57 -2.06 12.19
CA PRO A 28 -2.05 -3.08 11.27
C PRO A 28 -1.02 -3.47 10.20
N HIS A 29 0.17 -2.85 10.16
CA HIS A 29 1.23 -3.25 9.23
C HIS A 29 2.64 -2.85 9.68
N THR A 30 3.52 -3.84 9.91
CA THR A 30 4.94 -3.65 10.22
C THR A 30 5.83 -4.72 9.57
N HIS A 31 7.14 -4.50 9.64
CA HIS A 31 8.19 -5.47 9.28
C HIS A 31 9.03 -5.87 10.50
N ILE A 32 8.43 -5.82 11.69
CA ILE A 32 9.11 -6.18 12.94
C ILE A 32 9.50 -7.66 12.91
N ASN A 33 10.74 -7.98 13.29
CA ASN A 33 11.12 -9.35 13.62
C ASN A 33 10.69 -9.63 15.08
N PRO A 34 9.75 -10.54 15.35
CA PRO A 34 9.23 -10.77 16.70
C PRO A 34 10.29 -11.30 17.68
N HIS A 35 11.37 -11.91 17.20
CA HIS A 35 12.49 -12.39 18.02
C HIS A 35 13.52 -11.30 18.34
N SER A 36 13.43 -10.14 17.68
CA SER A 36 14.35 -9.02 17.82
C SER A 36 13.61 -7.70 17.57
N ALA A 37 12.49 -7.52 18.27
CA ALA A 37 11.54 -6.46 17.96
C ALA A 37 12.04 -5.06 18.38
N GLY A 38 12.67 -4.98 19.55
CA GLY A 38 13.37 -3.78 20.01
C GLY A 38 14.75 -3.64 19.36
N SER A 39 15.24 -2.41 19.30
CA SER A 39 16.62 -2.11 18.95
C SER A 39 17.56 -2.58 20.07
N ARG A 40 18.80 -2.93 19.70
CA ARG A 40 19.86 -3.33 20.64
C ARG A 40 20.91 -2.24 20.83
N THR A 41 21.18 -1.47 19.77
CA THR A 41 22.09 -0.33 19.80
C THR A 41 21.51 0.78 18.93
N LEU A 42 22.05 2.00 19.05
CA LEU A 42 21.62 3.13 18.23
C LEU A 42 21.86 2.88 16.72
N ALA A 43 22.71 1.89 16.36
CA ALA A 43 22.93 1.48 14.99
C ALA A 43 21.70 0.79 14.37
N ASP A 44 20.85 0.11 15.15
CA ASP A 44 19.59 -0.46 14.64
C ASP A 44 18.59 0.64 14.23
N ILE A 45 18.73 1.84 14.81
CA ILE A 45 17.91 3.01 14.51
C ILE A 45 18.56 3.81 13.37
N LEU A 46 19.80 4.26 13.53
CA LEU A 46 20.51 5.09 12.55
C LEU A 46 20.97 4.34 11.30
N GLY A 47 21.18 3.03 11.39
CA GLY A 47 21.50 2.16 10.26
C GLY A 47 20.27 1.76 9.44
N TYR A 48 19.08 2.18 9.86
CA TYR A 48 17.86 1.95 9.10
C TYR A 48 17.80 2.84 7.85
N HIS A 49 17.18 2.31 6.78
CA HIS A 49 17.26 2.90 5.44
C HIS A 49 16.78 4.34 5.36
N TYR A 50 15.79 4.74 6.18
CA TYR A 50 15.33 6.13 6.26
C TYR A 50 16.43 7.15 6.57
N TYR A 51 17.51 6.75 7.24
CA TYR A 51 18.62 7.63 7.53
C TYR A 51 19.79 7.37 6.59
N THR A 52 20.12 6.11 6.33
CA THR A 52 21.25 5.77 5.44
C THR A 52 20.99 6.25 4.02
N GLU A 53 19.77 6.15 3.50
CA GLU A 53 19.42 6.61 2.16
C GLU A 53 19.49 8.14 2.05
N LEU A 54 19.04 8.88 3.08
CA LEU A 54 19.07 10.34 3.09
C LEU A 54 20.50 10.87 3.26
N VAL A 55 21.28 10.28 4.17
CA VAL A 55 22.70 10.64 4.35
C VAL A 55 23.52 10.31 3.10
N HIS A 56 23.23 9.17 2.46
CA HIS A 56 23.83 8.82 1.17
C HIS A 56 23.44 9.82 0.07
N SER A 57 22.15 10.13 -0.05
CA SER A 57 21.63 11.12 -0.99
C SER A 57 22.20 12.51 -0.76
N ALA A 58 22.56 12.84 0.49
CA ALA A 58 23.20 14.11 0.85
C ALA A 58 24.72 14.14 0.58
N GLY A 59 25.29 13.06 0.04
CA GLY A 59 26.66 13.01 -0.47
C GLY A 59 27.61 12.03 0.24
N MET A 60 27.18 11.33 1.29
CA MET A 60 28.03 10.32 1.92
C MET A 60 28.14 9.07 1.03
N PRO A 61 29.33 8.59 0.66
CA PRO A 61 29.44 7.38 -0.16
C PRO A 61 28.86 6.14 0.52
N ARG A 62 28.17 5.29 -0.26
CA ARG A 62 27.60 4.03 0.23
C ARG A 62 28.62 3.17 0.99
N LEU A 63 29.85 3.08 0.49
CA LEU A 63 30.91 2.27 1.12
C LEU A 63 31.37 2.81 2.47
N GLU A 64 31.13 4.08 2.80
CA GLU A 64 31.40 4.60 4.14
C GLU A 64 30.32 4.15 5.14
N ILE A 65 29.08 4.00 4.66
CA ILE A 65 27.94 3.54 5.48
C ILE A 65 27.97 2.01 5.63
N GLU A 66 28.24 1.29 4.54
CA GLU A 66 28.06 -0.17 4.43
C GLU A 66 29.38 -0.93 4.35
N GLU A 67 30.44 -0.40 4.98
CA GLU A 67 31.72 -1.09 5.03
C GLU A 67 31.54 -2.49 5.65
N PRO A 68 31.98 -3.57 4.97
CA PRO A 68 31.84 -4.92 5.50
C PRO A 68 32.54 -5.08 6.86
N GLY A 69 31.79 -5.52 7.87
CA GLY A 69 32.31 -5.71 9.22
C GLY A 69 32.46 -4.43 10.04
N ILE A 70 31.84 -3.32 9.62
CA ILE A 70 31.76 -2.10 10.43
C ILE A 70 31.08 -2.38 11.78
N GLU A 71 31.71 -1.97 12.87
CA GLU A 71 31.16 -2.10 14.20
C GLU A 71 29.98 -1.13 14.41
N PRO A 72 28.93 -1.49 15.18
CA PRO A 72 27.74 -0.66 15.36
C PRO A 72 28.03 0.78 15.80
N ARG A 73 28.96 0.96 16.74
CA ARG A 73 29.38 2.29 17.22
C ARG A 73 30.07 3.10 16.14
N GLU A 74 30.88 2.46 15.30
CA GLU A 74 31.58 3.11 14.19
C GLU A 74 30.60 3.53 13.10
N LEU A 75 29.60 2.70 12.79
CA LEU A 75 28.50 3.08 11.90
C LEU A 75 27.78 4.34 12.40
N VAL A 76 27.42 4.39 13.68
CA VAL A 76 26.78 5.58 14.27
C VAL A 76 27.68 6.81 14.15
N ARG A 77 28.97 6.69 14.48
CA ARG A 77 29.93 7.80 14.34
C ARG A 77 29.96 8.37 12.92
N ARG A 78 29.97 7.50 11.90
CA ARG A 78 29.95 7.92 10.50
C ARG A 78 28.65 8.60 10.14
N MET A 79 27.52 7.97 10.48
CA MET A 79 26.18 8.50 10.21
C MET A 79 25.98 9.89 10.81
N VAL A 80 26.46 10.14 12.04
CA VAL A 80 26.37 11.45 12.72
C VAL A 80 27.02 12.57 11.90
N ASN A 81 28.12 12.31 11.19
CA ASN A 81 28.75 13.32 10.34
C ASN A 81 27.88 13.71 9.12
N GLY A 82 26.98 12.83 8.70
CA GLY A 82 26.02 13.08 7.61
C GLY A 82 24.71 13.70 8.05
N LEU A 83 24.36 13.62 9.34
CA LEU A 83 23.03 14.03 9.84
C LEU A 83 22.73 15.52 9.64
N GLY A 84 23.76 16.38 9.61
CA GLY A 84 23.60 17.83 9.45
C GLY A 84 22.78 18.23 8.21
N ASN A 85 22.91 17.47 7.12
CA ASN A 85 22.24 17.73 5.85
C ASN A 85 20.78 17.27 5.79
N ILE A 86 20.29 16.56 6.81
CA ILE A 86 18.94 15.98 6.81
C ILE A 86 18.07 16.50 7.96
N THR A 87 18.57 17.48 8.73
CA THR A 87 17.91 18.03 9.94
C THR A 87 16.52 18.61 9.68
N ASN A 88 16.25 19.03 8.44
CA ASN A 88 14.95 19.56 8.00
C ASN A 88 13.90 18.48 7.68
N THR A 89 14.29 17.21 7.58
CA THR A 89 13.42 16.13 7.09
C THR A 89 12.49 15.57 8.16
N ALA A 90 11.33 15.04 7.77
CA ALA A 90 10.41 14.37 8.71
C ALA A 90 11.09 13.17 9.40
N ASN A 91 11.94 12.44 8.67
CA ASN A 91 12.71 11.30 9.18
C ASN A 91 13.61 11.71 10.36
N TYR A 92 14.33 12.84 10.24
CA TYR A 92 15.17 13.35 11.32
C TYR A 92 14.35 13.77 12.55
N HIS A 93 13.15 14.34 12.35
CA HIS A 93 12.24 14.62 13.46
C HIS A 93 11.82 13.33 14.19
N TRP A 94 11.56 12.23 13.46
CA TRP A 94 11.30 10.93 14.09
C TRP A 94 12.50 10.44 14.92
N LEU A 95 13.73 10.61 14.41
CA LEU A 95 14.95 10.23 15.13
C LEU A 95 15.06 10.97 16.45
N LEU A 96 14.91 12.30 16.43
CA LEU A 96 14.99 13.11 17.63
C LEU A 96 13.89 12.75 18.63
N GLN A 97 12.68 12.46 18.15
CA GLN A 97 11.59 12.03 19.01
C GLN A 97 11.89 10.67 19.65
N ILE A 98 12.45 9.70 18.92
CA ILE A 98 12.92 8.43 19.48
C ILE A 98 13.93 8.68 20.60
N CYS A 99 14.95 9.50 20.34
CA CYS A 99 15.99 9.79 21.32
C CYS A 99 15.45 10.49 22.57
N ARG A 100 14.45 11.38 22.42
CA ARG A 100 13.79 12.08 23.53
C ARG A 100 12.94 11.12 24.37
N GLU A 101 12.08 10.35 23.73
CA GLU A 101 11.08 9.50 24.39
C GLU A 101 11.72 8.29 25.07
N PHE A 102 12.73 7.69 24.43
CA PHE A 102 13.30 6.43 24.87
C PHE A 102 14.66 6.59 25.56
N PHE A 103 15.46 7.59 25.17
CA PHE A 103 16.86 7.72 25.60
C PHE A 103 17.17 9.01 26.37
N ASP A 104 16.17 9.71 26.89
CA ASP A 104 16.31 10.94 27.70
C ASP A 104 17.17 12.02 27.02
N PHE A 105 17.17 12.07 25.69
CA PHE A 105 17.95 13.05 24.94
C PHE A 105 17.28 14.41 24.99
N THR A 106 17.99 15.44 25.45
CA THR A 106 17.41 16.78 25.66
C THR A 106 17.78 17.80 24.60
N ASP A 107 18.81 17.51 23.80
CA ASP A 107 19.33 18.48 22.84
C ASP A 107 18.40 18.60 21.62
N ASP A 108 18.59 19.66 20.85
CA ASP A 108 17.82 19.95 19.65
C ASP A 108 18.36 19.25 18.40
N ALA A 109 19.61 18.77 18.44
CA ALA A 109 20.26 18.02 17.37
C ALA A 109 21.27 16.99 17.89
N ILE A 110 21.44 15.90 17.15
CA ILE A 110 22.55 14.95 17.33
C ILE A 110 23.77 15.48 16.57
N THR A 111 24.90 15.63 17.26
CA THR A 111 26.13 16.25 16.76
C THR A 111 27.34 15.38 17.08
N PRO A 112 28.51 15.66 16.46
CA PRO A 112 29.77 15.00 16.81
C PRO A 112 30.15 15.11 18.30
N ASP A 113 29.66 16.14 19.01
CA ASP A 113 30.02 16.41 20.40
C ASP A 113 29.13 15.66 21.42
N ASN A 114 27.92 15.22 21.02
CA ASN A 114 26.96 14.61 21.96
C ASN A 114 26.55 13.16 21.65
N TRP A 115 26.86 12.64 20.45
CA TRP A 115 26.38 11.34 20.02
C TRP A 115 26.94 10.16 20.83
N GLU A 116 28.18 10.25 21.35
CA GLU A 116 28.78 9.16 22.13
C GLU A 116 28.01 8.92 23.44
N ALA A 117 27.67 10.01 24.14
CA ALA A 117 26.87 9.93 25.37
C ALA A 117 25.46 9.42 25.10
N LEU A 118 24.86 9.79 23.96
CA LEU A 118 23.58 9.25 23.50
C LEU A 118 23.70 7.75 23.19
N TYR A 119 24.74 7.33 22.48
CA TYR A 119 24.99 5.92 22.15
C TYR A 119 25.07 5.09 23.43
N ASP A 120 25.94 5.48 24.38
CA ASP A 120 26.16 4.75 25.64
C ASP A 120 24.87 4.59 26.44
N ARG A 121 24.12 5.69 26.59
CA ARG A 121 22.85 5.68 27.34
C ARG A 121 21.78 4.86 26.65
N SER A 122 21.68 4.96 25.32
CA SER A 122 20.71 4.19 24.54
C SER A 122 21.00 2.70 24.63
N GLU A 123 22.27 2.30 24.55
CA GLU A 123 22.72 0.90 24.66
C GLU A 123 22.44 0.35 26.08
N GLU A 124 22.69 1.13 27.13
CA GLU A 124 22.34 0.76 28.51
C GLU A 124 20.84 0.48 28.67
N LYS A 125 19.98 1.35 28.13
CA LYS A 125 18.53 1.16 28.20
C LYS A 125 18.05 -0.04 27.37
N MET A 126 18.57 -0.20 26.16
CA MET A 126 18.23 -1.29 25.24
C MET A 126 18.72 -2.65 25.72
N ALA A 127 19.72 -2.71 26.61
CA ALA A 127 20.22 -3.97 27.19
C ALA A 127 19.21 -4.66 28.12
N SER A 128 18.11 -3.99 28.50
CA SER A 128 17.04 -4.59 29.29
C SER A 128 16.37 -5.75 28.56
N ALA A 129 16.23 -6.91 29.21
CA ALA A 129 15.50 -8.06 28.65
C ALA A 129 14.02 -7.76 28.34
N ASN A 130 13.46 -6.74 29.00
CA ASN A 130 12.08 -6.29 28.80
C ASN A 130 11.98 -5.08 27.86
N TRP A 131 13.07 -4.70 27.16
CA TRP A 131 13.10 -3.47 26.36
C TRP A 131 11.95 -3.38 25.35
N ALA A 132 11.67 -4.45 24.61
CA ALA A 132 10.57 -4.48 23.65
C ALA A 132 9.20 -4.19 24.31
N GLN A 133 8.94 -4.76 25.49
CA GLN A 133 7.70 -4.49 26.23
C GLN A 133 7.64 -3.04 26.72
N THR A 134 8.75 -2.51 27.23
CA THR A 134 8.86 -1.09 27.62
C THR A 134 8.53 -0.17 26.46
N VAL A 135 9.04 -0.46 25.25
CA VAL A 135 8.76 0.34 24.05
C VAL A 135 7.28 0.25 23.67
N LEU A 136 6.67 -0.94 23.67
CA LEU A 136 5.24 -1.11 23.38
C LEU A 136 4.36 -0.33 24.37
N ASP A 137 4.63 -0.45 25.66
CA ASP A 137 3.86 0.22 26.71
C ASP A 137 3.99 1.74 26.62
N HIS A 138 5.22 2.25 26.45
CA HIS A 138 5.46 3.69 26.28
C HIS A 138 4.88 4.25 24.98
N SER A 139 4.83 3.43 23.92
CA SER A 139 4.18 3.79 22.66
C SER A 139 2.64 3.73 22.70
N ASN A 140 2.05 3.23 23.80
CA ASN A 140 0.63 2.94 23.93
C ASN A 140 0.13 2.00 22.83
N VAL A 141 0.89 0.93 22.56
CA VAL A 141 0.58 -0.09 21.53
C VAL A 141 0.23 -1.41 22.22
N GLU A 142 -0.86 -2.03 21.78
CA GLU A 142 -1.34 -3.33 22.27
C GLU A 142 -0.71 -4.48 21.48
N ALA A 143 -0.70 -4.36 20.15
CA ALA A 143 -0.20 -5.38 19.24
C ALA A 143 0.29 -4.74 17.94
N VAL A 144 1.14 -5.46 17.23
CA VAL A 144 1.66 -5.08 15.91
C VAL A 144 1.45 -6.25 14.95
N PHE A 145 1.01 -5.93 13.74
CA PHE A 145 0.93 -6.89 12.65
C PHE A 145 2.31 -7.05 12.03
N LEU A 146 2.74 -8.27 11.84
CA LEU A 146 3.98 -8.65 11.18
C LEU A 146 3.75 -8.75 9.67
N THR A 147 4.84 -8.86 8.91
CA THR A 147 4.80 -9.23 7.49
C THR A 147 5.75 -10.40 7.30
N ASN A 148 5.29 -11.60 7.68
CA ASN A 148 6.13 -12.80 7.75
C ASN A 148 6.34 -13.38 6.35
N ASP A 149 7.55 -13.85 6.09
CA ASP A 149 7.82 -14.65 4.89
C ASP A 149 6.93 -15.89 4.87
N PHE A 150 6.57 -16.35 3.67
CA PHE A 150 5.61 -17.43 3.51
C PHE A 150 6.05 -18.74 4.19
N ASP A 151 7.33 -18.95 4.45
CA ASP A 151 7.92 -20.13 5.10
C ASP A 151 8.27 -19.93 6.57
N ASP A 152 7.82 -18.84 7.21
CA ASP A 152 7.97 -18.63 8.65
C ASP A 152 7.21 -19.71 9.46
N ASP A 153 7.85 -20.23 10.50
CA ASP A 153 7.28 -21.23 11.40
C ASP A 153 6.21 -20.63 12.33
N LEU A 154 6.23 -19.30 12.52
CA LEU A 154 5.32 -18.53 13.39
C LEU A 154 5.32 -19.04 14.85
N ASP A 155 6.52 -19.38 15.33
CA ASP A 155 6.75 -19.97 16.64
C ASP A 155 7.75 -19.15 17.46
N GLY A 156 7.70 -19.28 18.79
CA GLY A 156 8.65 -18.61 19.69
C GLY A 156 8.32 -17.14 19.98
N PHE A 157 7.09 -16.70 19.71
CA PHE A 157 6.55 -15.40 20.10
C PHE A 157 5.03 -15.48 20.35
N ASP A 158 4.46 -14.49 21.05
CA ASP A 158 3.01 -14.40 21.27
C ASP A 158 2.31 -13.79 20.04
N THR A 159 1.52 -14.61 19.34
CA THR A 159 0.80 -14.20 18.13
C THR A 159 -0.39 -13.27 18.39
N ASN A 160 -0.71 -12.99 19.66
CA ASN A 160 -1.67 -11.94 20.02
C ASN A 160 -1.02 -10.55 20.08
N THR A 161 0.27 -10.49 20.43
CA THR A 161 1.07 -9.25 20.46
C THR A 161 1.74 -9.00 19.11
N TYR A 162 2.30 -10.04 18.50
CA TYR A 162 2.93 -9.99 17.18
C TYR A 162 2.09 -10.79 16.19
N ILE A 163 1.09 -10.13 15.60
CA ILE A 163 0.03 -10.77 14.84
C ILE A 163 0.55 -11.15 13.45
N PRO A 164 0.54 -12.43 13.03
CA PRO A 164 1.07 -12.82 11.74
C PRO A 164 0.29 -12.25 10.56
N CYS A 165 1.00 -11.89 9.48
CA CYS A 165 0.41 -11.69 8.16
C CYS A 165 1.28 -12.37 7.10
N LEU A 166 0.61 -13.01 6.13
CA LEU A 166 1.28 -13.74 5.07
C LEU A 166 1.81 -12.76 4.00
N ARG A 167 3.12 -12.59 3.93
CA ARG A 167 3.78 -11.88 2.82
C ARG A 167 3.78 -12.77 1.58
N THR A 168 3.28 -12.23 0.46
CA THR A 168 3.06 -13.02 -0.76
C THR A 168 3.94 -12.63 -1.95
N ASP A 169 4.77 -11.60 -1.82
CA ASP A 169 5.63 -11.07 -2.89
C ASP A 169 6.47 -12.15 -3.57
N ASP A 170 7.14 -13.00 -2.79
CA ASP A 170 8.02 -14.05 -3.31
C ASP A 170 7.22 -15.09 -4.13
N LEU A 171 6.04 -15.48 -3.65
CA LEU A 171 5.18 -16.45 -4.34
C LEU A 171 4.68 -15.88 -5.67
N VAL A 172 4.33 -14.60 -5.71
CA VAL A 172 3.78 -13.97 -6.91
C VAL A 172 4.87 -13.62 -7.92
N PHE A 173 5.96 -12.98 -7.49
CA PHE A 173 6.95 -12.37 -8.39
C PHE A 173 8.27 -13.12 -8.48
N HIS A 174 8.52 -14.10 -7.61
CA HIS A 174 9.80 -14.78 -7.50
C HIS A 174 9.72 -16.31 -7.56
N LEU A 175 8.56 -16.88 -7.89
CA LEU A 175 8.39 -18.33 -8.05
C LEU A 175 9.29 -18.94 -9.15
N ALA A 176 9.78 -18.13 -10.10
CA ALA A 176 10.75 -18.58 -11.09
C ALA A 176 12.16 -18.84 -10.54
N LYS A 177 12.43 -18.44 -9.29
CA LYS A 177 13.67 -18.71 -8.60
C LYS A 177 13.61 -20.10 -7.94
N PRO A 178 14.57 -21.02 -8.21
CA PRO A 178 14.57 -22.36 -7.61
C PRO A 178 14.50 -22.34 -6.08
N GLU A 179 15.19 -21.40 -5.43
CA GLU A 179 15.19 -21.28 -3.98
C GLU A 179 13.81 -20.97 -3.38
N VAL A 180 12.93 -20.29 -4.13
CA VAL A 180 11.54 -20.02 -3.69
C VAL A 180 10.68 -21.28 -3.83
N GLN A 181 10.88 -22.05 -4.90
CA GLN A 181 10.20 -23.33 -5.12
C GLN A 181 10.59 -24.34 -4.01
N ASP A 182 11.88 -24.47 -3.73
CA ASP A 182 12.41 -25.35 -2.68
C ASP A 182 11.89 -24.97 -1.29
N ARG A 183 11.81 -23.66 -0.99
CA ARG A 183 11.22 -23.16 0.26
C ARG A 183 9.75 -23.54 0.35
N LEU A 184 8.99 -23.33 -0.72
CA LEU A 184 7.55 -23.63 -0.76
C LEU A 184 7.28 -25.13 -0.60
N GLU A 185 7.98 -26.01 -1.31
CA GLU A 185 7.84 -27.47 -1.14
C GLU A 185 8.17 -27.89 0.30
N ARG A 186 9.28 -27.39 0.85
CA ARG A 186 9.74 -27.75 2.18
C ARG A 186 8.76 -27.32 3.27
N CYS A 187 8.30 -26.08 3.25
CA CYS A 187 7.42 -25.55 4.30
C CYS A 187 5.97 -26.01 4.14
N SER A 188 5.52 -26.30 2.91
CA SER A 188 4.17 -26.84 2.68
C SER A 188 4.08 -28.35 2.88
N GLY A 189 5.18 -29.08 2.69
CA GLY A 189 5.18 -30.54 2.62
C GLY A 189 4.51 -31.10 1.35
N VAL A 190 4.15 -30.24 0.39
CA VAL A 190 3.53 -30.61 -0.88
C VAL A 190 4.59 -30.56 -1.98
N SER A 191 4.80 -31.68 -2.68
CA SER A 191 5.69 -31.70 -3.84
C SER A 191 5.01 -31.04 -5.04
N LEU A 192 5.74 -30.16 -5.72
CA LEU A 192 5.32 -29.50 -6.95
C LEU A 192 5.57 -30.44 -8.13
N ASP A 193 4.56 -31.23 -8.48
CA ASP A 193 4.62 -32.22 -9.58
C ASP A 193 4.50 -31.60 -10.99
N GLY A 194 4.53 -30.27 -11.07
CA GLY A 194 4.33 -29.51 -12.30
C GLY A 194 2.88 -29.19 -12.60
N SER A 195 1.91 -29.59 -11.78
CA SER A 195 0.49 -29.25 -11.99
C SER A 195 0.08 -27.95 -11.30
N LEU A 196 -0.94 -27.28 -11.84
CA LEU A 196 -1.58 -26.16 -11.15
C LEU A 196 -2.23 -26.58 -9.82
N ASN A 197 -2.62 -27.85 -9.69
CA ASN A 197 -3.23 -28.40 -8.47
C ASN A 197 -2.20 -28.52 -7.34
N SER A 198 -1.01 -29.05 -7.61
CA SER A 198 0.05 -29.12 -6.60
C SER A 198 0.48 -27.73 -6.14
N LEU A 199 0.57 -26.78 -7.08
CA LEU A 199 0.89 -25.38 -6.75
C LEU A 199 -0.19 -24.74 -5.86
N ARG A 200 -1.48 -24.90 -6.21
CA ARG A 200 -2.59 -24.43 -5.37
C ARG A 200 -2.55 -25.09 -3.99
N ALA A 201 -2.35 -26.41 -3.92
CA ALA A 201 -2.31 -27.14 -2.66
C ALA A 201 -1.16 -26.65 -1.75
N ALA A 202 0.03 -26.43 -2.31
CA ALA A 202 1.16 -25.89 -1.57
C ALA A 202 0.86 -24.48 -1.00
N ILE A 203 0.28 -23.58 -1.79
CA ILE A 203 -0.11 -22.24 -1.35
C ILE A 203 -1.23 -22.31 -0.30
N ARG A 204 -2.26 -23.13 -0.53
CA ARG A 204 -3.36 -23.35 0.42
C ARG A 204 -2.86 -23.86 1.76
N GLN A 205 -1.89 -24.78 1.77
CA GLN A 205 -1.29 -25.26 3.01
C GLN A 205 -0.68 -24.11 3.82
N ARG A 206 -0.08 -23.11 3.16
CA ARG A 206 0.43 -21.91 3.85
C ARG A 206 -0.68 -21.10 4.49
N PHE A 207 -1.85 -20.98 3.87
CA PHE A 207 -3.03 -20.39 4.53
C PHE A 207 -3.44 -21.19 5.76
N VAL A 208 -3.51 -22.53 5.66
CA VAL A 208 -3.83 -23.39 6.81
C VAL A 208 -2.86 -23.16 7.97
N HIS A 209 -1.55 -23.12 7.69
CA HIS A 209 -0.52 -22.83 8.69
C HIS A 209 -0.72 -21.46 9.33
N PHE A 210 -0.76 -20.39 8.54
CA PHE A 210 -0.88 -19.02 9.02
C PHE A 210 -2.16 -18.78 9.81
N VAL A 211 -3.31 -19.23 9.30
CA VAL A 211 -4.60 -19.08 9.97
C VAL A 211 -4.62 -19.87 11.28
N SER A 212 -4.02 -21.06 11.32
CA SER A 212 -3.90 -21.85 12.57
C SER A 212 -3.03 -21.19 13.64
N LYS A 213 -2.17 -20.23 13.25
CA LYS A 213 -1.31 -19.43 14.12
C LYS A 213 -1.89 -18.04 14.41
N GLY A 214 -3.12 -17.77 13.96
CA GLY A 214 -3.83 -16.52 14.24
C GLY A 214 -3.56 -15.39 13.26
N ALA A 215 -3.06 -15.70 12.05
CA ALA A 215 -2.86 -14.69 11.01
C ALA A 215 -4.15 -13.96 10.66
N ARG A 216 -4.05 -12.66 10.38
CA ARG A 216 -5.22 -11.79 10.14
C ARG A 216 -5.25 -11.09 8.79
N ALA A 217 -4.23 -11.25 7.96
CA ALA A 217 -4.17 -10.69 6.62
C ALA A 217 -3.16 -11.42 5.74
N CYS A 218 -3.28 -11.19 4.42
CA CYS A 218 -2.17 -11.32 3.48
C CYS A 218 -1.70 -9.93 3.06
N ALA A 219 -0.45 -9.78 2.66
CA ALA A 219 0.10 -8.52 2.17
C ALA A 219 1.00 -8.72 0.94
N ILE A 220 1.04 -7.71 0.07
CA ILE A 220 1.88 -7.70 -1.13
C ILE A 220 2.24 -6.28 -1.58
N SER A 221 3.49 -6.09 -2.00
CA SER A 221 3.89 -4.90 -2.76
C SER A 221 3.83 -5.16 -4.27
N ILE A 222 3.18 -4.28 -5.01
CA ILE A 222 2.83 -4.51 -6.41
C ILE A 222 3.46 -3.44 -7.32
N PRO A 223 4.15 -3.82 -8.41
CA PRO A 223 4.69 -2.85 -9.37
C PRO A 223 3.58 -2.18 -10.18
N PRO A 224 3.81 -0.94 -10.68
CA PRO A 224 2.79 -0.17 -11.39
C PRO A 224 2.31 -0.83 -12.68
N THR A 225 3.10 -1.75 -13.24
CA THR A 225 2.80 -2.50 -14.46
C THR A 225 1.94 -3.75 -14.24
N PHE A 226 1.71 -4.16 -13.00
CA PHE A 226 0.94 -5.38 -12.71
C PHE A 226 -0.55 -5.14 -12.89
N GLN A 227 -1.22 -6.09 -13.56
CA GLN A 227 -2.66 -6.06 -13.79
C GLN A 227 -3.25 -7.42 -13.39
N PRO A 228 -3.96 -7.51 -12.25
CA PRO A 228 -4.56 -8.77 -11.84
C PRO A 228 -5.71 -9.14 -12.78
N MET A 229 -5.52 -10.22 -13.53
CA MET A 229 -6.51 -10.76 -14.45
C MET A 229 -6.53 -12.27 -14.34
N MET A 230 -7.71 -12.87 -14.53
CA MET A 230 -7.83 -14.33 -14.64
C MET A 230 -6.97 -14.86 -15.78
N VAL A 231 -6.25 -15.93 -15.50
CA VAL A 231 -5.47 -16.68 -16.48
C VAL A 231 -6.10 -18.06 -16.61
N SER A 232 -6.53 -18.43 -17.81
CA SER A 232 -7.09 -19.76 -18.09
C SER A 232 -6.10 -20.86 -17.72
N ASP A 233 -6.59 -22.01 -17.26
CA ASP A 233 -5.75 -23.13 -16.81
C ASP A 233 -4.74 -23.58 -17.88
N GLY A 234 -5.12 -23.67 -19.16
CA GLY A 234 -4.17 -24.03 -20.23
C GLY A 234 -3.02 -23.04 -20.39
N ARG A 235 -3.30 -21.73 -20.28
CA ARG A 235 -2.26 -20.68 -20.34
C ARG A 235 -1.37 -20.70 -19.09
N ALA A 236 -1.96 -20.92 -17.92
CA ALA A 236 -1.25 -21.00 -16.65
C ALA A 236 -0.37 -22.26 -16.56
N GLN A 237 -0.86 -23.41 -17.03
CA GLN A 237 -0.10 -24.66 -17.09
C GLN A 237 1.13 -24.50 -17.99
N LYS A 238 0.96 -23.94 -19.19
CA LYS A 238 2.08 -23.62 -20.08
C LYS A 238 3.11 -22.69 -19.41
N ALA A 239 2.63 -21.69 -18.66
CA ALA A 239 3.51 -20.78 -17.93
C ALA A 239 4.29 -21.51 -16.83
N LEU A 240 3.62 -22.37 -16.07
CA LEU A 240 4.23 -23.20 -15.02
C LEU A 240 5.30 -24.13 -15.61
N ASP A 241 4.98 -24.86 -16.68
CA ASP A 241 5.93 -25.75 -17.37
C ASP A 241 7.20 -24.99 -17.84
N SER A 242 6.99 -23.81 -18.41
CA SER A 242 8.06 -22.91 -18.88
C SER A 242 8.95 -22.43 -17.73
N VAL A 243 8.34 -22.04 -16.61
CA VAL A 243 9.04 -21.55 -15.41
C VAL A 243 9.78 -22.68 -14.69
N LEU A 244 9.19 -23.86 -14.54
CA LEU A 244 9.87 -25.00 -13.92
C LEU A 244 11.05 -25.51 -14.76
N SER A 245 10.94 -25.42 -16.10
CA SER A 245 12.01 -25.85 -16.99
C SER A 245 13.15 -24.85 -17.10
N ASN A 246 12.85 -23.55 -17.13
CA ASN A 246 13.83 -22.50 -17.47
C ASN A 246 14.15 -21.54 -16.31
N GLY A 247 13.45 -21.65 -15.18
CA GLY A 247 13.59 -20.75 -14.03
C GLY A 247 13.44 -19.28 -14.43
N VAL A 248 14.32 -18.44 -13.91
CA VAL A 248 14.37 -16.99 -14.20
C VAL A 248 14.63 -16.65 -15.67
N GLN A 249 15.07 -17.61 -16.49
CA GLN A 249 15.29 -17.43 -17.93
C GLN A 249 14.05 -17.76 -18.77
N ALA A 250 12.93 -18.13 -18.13
CA ALA A 250 11.65 -18.34 -18.83
C ALA A 250 11.19 -17.05 -19.55
N ASN A 251 10.35 -17.23 -20.56
CA ASN A 251 9.77 -16.11 -21.30
C ASN A 251 9.03 -15.14 -20.36
N ALA A 252 9.24 -13.84 -20.51
CA ALA A 252 8.69 -12.82 -19.63
C ALA A 252 7.14 -12.87 -19.57
N GLU A 253 6.48 -13.20 -20.68
CA GLU A 253 5.01 -13.35 -20.70
C GLU A 253 4.55 -14.58 -19.89
N ASP A 254 5.34 -15.65 -19.85
CA ASP A 254 5.06 -16.84 -19.04
C ASP A 254 5.21 -16.52 -17.55
N ILE A 255 6.30 -15.85 -17.17
CA ILE A 255 6.49 -15.37 -15.79
C ILE A 255 5.31 -14.47 -15.38
N ALA A 256 4.93 -13.50 -16.22
CA ALA A 256 3.80 -12.61 -15.93
C ALA A 256 2.44 -13.33 -15.88
N ALA A 257 2.23 -14.36 -16.71
CA ALA A 257 1.02 -15.19 -16.64
C ALA A 257 0.98 -16.04 -15.36
N LEU A 258 2.12 -16.60 -14.94
CA LEU A 258 2.22 -17.34 -13.69
C LEU A 258 2.02 -16.43 -12.47
N SER A 259 2.63 -15.24 -12.45
CA SER A 259 2.42 -14.25 -11.40
C SER A 259 0.94 -13.89 -11.24
N ARG A 260 0.23 -13.65 -12.36
CA ARG A 260 -1.22 -13.39 -12.34
C ARG A 260 -2.00 -14.59 -11.81
N ARG A 261 -1.64 -15.83 -12.21
CA ARG A 261 -2.29 -17.05 -11.70
C ARG A 261 -2.09 -17.19 -10.19
N VAL A 262 -0.87 -17.02 -9.69
CA VAL A 262 -0.56 -17.15 -8.26
C VAL A 262 -1.30 -16.06 -7.47
N PHE A 263 -1.23 -14.81 -7.92
CA PHE A 263 -1.97 -13.70 -7.30
C PHE A 263 -3.48 -13.98 -7.23
N TRP A 264 -4.07 -14.49 -8.32
CA TRP A 264 -5.49 -14.83 -8.36
C TRP A 264 -5.82 -15.99 -7.39
N THR A 265 -4.96 -16.99 -7.31
CA THR A 265 -5.08 -18.11 -6.36
C THR A 265 -5.05 -17.61 -4.91
N LEU A 266 -4.18 -16.64 -4.60
CA LEU A 266 -4.12 -16.00 -3.28
C LEU A 266 -5.43 -15.27 -2.96
N ALA A 267 -6.02 -14.55 -3.92
CA ALA A 267 -7.30 -13.88 -3.72
C ALA A 267 -8.46 -14.87 -3.48
N GLU A 268 -8.48 -16.01 -4.19
CA GLU A 268 -9.43 -17.11 -3.94
C GLU A 268 -9.27 -17.69 -2.52
N LEU A 269 -8.03 -17.86 -2.07
CA LEU A 269 -7.74 -18.36 -0.72
C LEU A 269 -8.07 -17.31 0.35
N CYS A 270 -7.88 -16.02 0.08
CA CYS A 270 -8.36 -14.96 0.97
C CYS A 270 -9.89 -14.99 1.13
N ASP A 271 -10.64 -15.30 0.07
CA ASP A 271 -12.10 -15.48 0.15
C ASP A 271 -12.46 -16.72 0.98
N GLU A 272 -11.83 -17.86 0.68
CA GLU A 272 -12.01 -19.13 1.39
C GLU A 272 -11.75 -18.98 2.90
N PHE A 273 -10.60 -18.43 3.28
CA PHE A 273 -10.18 -18.28 4.67
C PHE A 273 -10.72 -17.01 5.35
N GLY A 274 -11.34 -16.10 4.59
CA GLY A 274 -11.92 -14.86 5.12
C GLY A 274 -10.88 -13.84 5.57
N LEU A 275 -9.71 -13.82 4.92
CA LEU A 275 -8.64 -12.88 5.20
C LEU A 275 -8.73 -11.64 4.30
N PRO A 276 -8.51 -10.43 4.83
CA PRO A 276 -8.21 -9.27 4.00
C PRO A 276 -6.88 -9.46 3.26
N PHE A 277 -6.77 -8.83 2.09
CA PHE A 277 -5.56 -8.85 1.27
C PHE A 277 -5.06 -7.42 1.04
N ASP A 278 -4.02 -7.05 1.77
CA ASP A 278 -3.41 -5.72 1.74
C ASP A 278 -2.60 -5.53 0.45
N LEU A 279 -2.90 -4.48 -0.29
CA LEU A 279 -2.28 -4.16 -1.58
C LEU A 279 -1.48 -2.85 -1.46
N MET A 280 -0.16 -2.95 -1.51
CA MET A 280 0.75 -1.81 -1.53
C MET A 280 1.18 -1.53 -2.97
N ILE A 281 0.51 -0.59 -3.64
CA ILE A 281 0.56 -0.42 -5.10
C ILE A 281 1.51 0.71 -5.51
N GLY A 282 2.46 0.38 -6.40
CA GLY A 282 3.20 1.37 -7.19
C GLY A 282 4.73 1.29 -7.12
N VAL A 283 5.33 0.30 -6.45
CA VAL A 283 6.79 0.26 -6.27
C VAL A 283 7.53 -0.35 -7.46
N ASN A 284 8.61 0.30 -7.89
CA ASN A 284 9.61 -0.27 -8.77
C ASN A 284 10.87 -0.60 -7.95
N ARG A 285 11.23 -1.88 -7.92
CA ARG A 285 12.41 -2.34 -7.18
C ARG A 285 13.70 -2.03 -7.94
N GLY A 286 14.76 -1.61 -7.23
CA GLY A 286 16.11 -1.46 -7.80
C GLY A 286 16.26 -0.35 -8.85
N VAL A 287 15.49 0.73 -8.75
CA VAL A 287 15.59 1.90 -9.66
C VAL A 287 16.92 2.63 -9.49
N TYR A 288 17.47 2.63 -8.27
CA TYR A 288 18.80 3.16 -7.99
C TYR A 288 19.78 2.04 -7.57
N PRO A 289 20.43 1.34 -8.53
CA PRO A 289 21.35 0.23 -8.23
C PRO A 289 22.56 0.60 -7.36
N GLY A 290 22.94 1.88 -7.36
CA GLY A 290 24.04 2.41 -6.55
C GLY A 290 23.65 2.72 -5.10
N GLY A 291 22.36 2.63 -4.75
CA GLY A 291 21.86 2.97 -3.42
C GLY A 291 22.29 2.00 -2.33
N VAL A 292 22.08 2.43 -1.09
CA VAL A 292 22.23 1.64 0.14
C VAL A 292 21.22 0.50 0.18
N PHE A 293 21.47 -0.50 1.02
CA PHE A 293 20.56 -1.59 1.35
C PHE A 293 19.18 -1.04 1.71
N GLN A 294 18.14 -1.57 1.04
CA GLN A 294 16.74 -1.13 1.13
C GLN A 294 16.43 0.30 0.65
N GLY A 295 17.41 1.12 0.28
CA GLY A 295 17.26 2.48 -0.25
C GLY A 295 17.47 2.57 -1.77
N GLN A 296 16.97 1.59 -2.53
CA GLN A 296 17.17 1.47 -3.99
C GLN A 296 15.88 1.55 -4.80
N ASP A 297 14.75 1.42 -4.14
CA ASP A 297 13.44 1.31 -4.78
C ASP A 297 12.86 2.71 -4.99
N LEU A 298 12.12 2.91 -6.08
CA LEU A 298 11.37 4.15 -6.35
C LEU A 298 10.02 3.77 -6.97
N TYR A 299 9.40 4.68 -7.71
CA TYR A 299 8.10 4.45 -8.31
C TYR A 299 7.93 5.21 -9.63
N ASP A 300 7.10 4.64 -10.49
CA ASP A 300 6.48 5.33 -11.62
C ASP A 300 5.04 5.69 -11.23
N SER A 301 4.71 6.98 -11.23
CA SER A 301 3.38 7.47 -10.84
C SER A 301 2.28 7.16 -11.86
N ARG A 302 2.63 6.64 -13.04
CA ARG A 302 1.69 6.25 -14.11
C ARG A 302 1.03 4.91 -13.80
N VAL A 303 0.27 4.87 -12.72
CA VAL A 303 -0.52 3.72 -12.27
C VAL A 303 -1.97 4.16 -12.02
N SER A 304 -2.91 3.27 -12.31
CA SER A 304 -4.33 3.49 -11.98
C SER A 304 -4.96 2.22 -11.40
N LEU A 305 -5.84 2.42 -10.42
CA LEU A 305 -6.66 1.38 -9.79
C LEU A 305 -7.65 0.74 -10.77
N ILE A 306 -7.90 1.34 -11.94
CA ILE A 306 -8.73 0.71 -12.99
C ILE A 306 -8.16 -0.64 -13.45
N GLN A 307 -6.84 -0.82 -13.32
CA GLN A 307 -6.16 -2.07 -13.60
C GLN A 307 -6.60 -3.22 -12.68
N TYR A 308 -7.13 -2.89 -11.50
CA TYR A 308 -7.58 -3.83 -10.47
C TYR A 308 -9.10 -4.09 -10.52
N ARG A 309 -9.83 -3.49 -11.47
CA ARG A 309 -11.29 -3.64 -11.58
C ARG A 309 -11.75 -5.11 -11.60
N HIS A 310 -11.02 -6.00 -12.28
CA HIS A 310 -11.39 -7.41 -12.37
C HIS A 310 -11.26 -8.10 -11.00
N LEU A 311 -10.20 -7.79 -10.25
CA LEU A 311 -10.02 -8.29 -8.88
C LEU A 311 -11.17 -7.84 -7.98
N PHE A 312 -11.44 -6.54 -7.92
CA PHE A 312 -12.45 -6.00 -7.00
C PHE A 312 -13.86 -6.49 -7.32
N ASN A 313 -14.20 -6.68 -8.60
CA ASN A 313 -15.50 -7.21 -9.01
C ASN A 313 -15.64 -8.71 -8.72
N THR A 314 -14.59 -9.51 -8.89
CA THR A 314 -14.69 -10.97 -8.72
C THR A 314 -14.73 -11.40 -7.25
N PHE A 315 -14.06 -10.66 -6.35
CA PHE A 315 -13.95 -11.02 -4.94
C PHE A 315 -14.69 -10.02 -4.02
N PRO A 316 -16.02 -9.93 -4.08
CA PRO A 316 -16.79 -8.95 -3.31
C PRO A 316 -16.72 -9.18 -1.79
N LYS A 317 -16.34 -10.40 -1.35
CA LYS A 317 -16.21 -10.79 0.06
C LYS A 317 -14.82 -10.54 0.63
N VAL A 318 -13.79 -10.47 -0.20
CA VAL A 318 -12.41 -10.18 0.23
C VAL A 318 -12.27 -8.69 0.42
N LYS A 319 -11.88 -8.26 1.61
CA LYS A 319 -11.53 -6.86 1.87
C LYS A 319 -10.14 -6.58 1.33
N PHE A 320 -9.98 -5.50 0.58
CA PHE A 320 -8.70 -5.02 0.05
C PHE A 320 -8.33 -3.68 0.71
N PRO A 321 -7.56 -3.69 1.82
CA PRO A 321 -6.87 -2.51 2.30
C PRO A 321 -5.79 -2.09 1.30
N VAL A 322 -5.96 -0.91 0.69
CA VAL A 322 -5.07 -0.42 -0.37
C VAL A 322 -4.27 0.78 0.10
N SER A 323 -2.96 0.68 -0.09
CA SER A 323 -2.02 1.78 0.06
C SER A 323 -1.44 2.12 -1.31
N VAL A 324 -1.45 3.40 -1.68
CA VAL A 324 -0.85 3.89 -2.93
C VAL A 324 0.45 4.62 -2.64
N LEU A 325 1.50 4.34 -3.42
CA LEU A 325 2.81 4.93 -3.20
C LEU A 325 2.88 6.40 -3.63
N ALA A 326 2.28 6.71 -4.79
CA ALA A 326 2.23 8.05 -5.33
C ALA A 326 0.95 8.76 -4.87
N SER A 327 1.11 9.87 -4.14
CA SER A 327 -0.01 10.66 -3.58
C SER A 327 -0.97 11.21 -4.66
N VAL A 328 -0.55 11.32 -5.93
CA VAL A 328 -1.46 11.64 -7.05
C VAL A 328 -2.56 10.58 -7.25
N THR A 329 -2.27 9.32 -6.91
CA THR A 329 -3.22 8.20 -6.99
C THR A 329 -4.21 8.20 -5.82
N ASN A 330 -4.00 9.02 -4.79
CA ASN A 330 -4.87 9.04 -3.61
C ASN A 330 -6.32 9.45 -3.96
N GLN A 331 -6.51 10.39 -4.89
CA GLN A 331 -7.85 10.79 -5.33
C GLN A 331 -8.60 9.61 -5.97
N GLU A 332 -7.90 8.78 -6.74
CA GLU A 332 -8.47 7.57 -7.29
C GLU A 332 -8.79 6.56 -6.18
N LEU A 333 -7.87 6.35 -5.23
CA LEU A 333 -8.13 5.48 -4.07
C LEU A 333 -9.36 5.92 -3.25
N VAL A 334 -9.55 7.23 -3.04
CA VAL A 334 -10.77 7.78 -2.43
C VAL A 334 -12.00 7.39 -3.24
N SER A 335 -11.97 7.58 -4.56
CA SER A 335 -13.10 7.26 -5.46
C SER A 335 -13.44 5.76 -5.47
N TYR A 336 -12.42 4.89 -5.49
CA TYR A 336 -12.64 3.44 -5.44
C TYR A 336 -13.14 3.00 -4.07
N SER A 337 -12.64 3.59 -2.99
CA SER A 337 -13.12 3.30 -1.63
C SER A 337 -14.49 3.90 -1.35
N TRP A 338 -14.92 4.91 -2.10
CA TRP A 338 -16.30 5.39 -2.11
C TRP A 338 -17.22 4.36 -2.78
N ILE A 339 -16.85 3.85 -3.95
CA ILE A 339 -17.74 3.02 -4.78
C ILE A 339 -17.70 1.53 -4.44
N PHE A 340 -16.51 0.90 -4.42
CA PHE A 340 -16.38 -0.54 -4.24
C PHE A 340 -16.51 -0.93 -2.76
N PRO A 341 -17.48 -1.77 -2.34
CA PRO A 341 -17.68 -2.13 -0.93
C PRO A 341 -16.44 -2.78 -0.27
N ASN A 342 -15.62 -3.44 -1.08
CA ASN A 342 -14.46 -4.19 -0.66
C ASN A 342 -13.12 -3.45 -0.80
N VAL A 343 -13.09 -2.20 -1.28
CA VAL A 343 -11.86 -1.38 -1.32
C VAL A 343 -11.84 -0.45 -0.10
N ILE A 344 -10.76 -0.51 0.67
CA ILE A 344 -10.55 0.24 1.92
C ILE A 344 -9.28 1.08 1.76
N THR A 345 -9.30 2.34 2.22
CA THR A 345 -8.07 3.14 2.27
C THR A 345 -7.19 2.67 3.42
N ASN A 346 -5.92 2.38 3.17
CA ASN A 346 -4.99 1.89 4.19
C ASN A 346 -3.76 2.80 4.33
N GLY A 347 -3.68 3.54 5.44
CA GLY A 347 -2.50 4.30 5.84
C GLY A 347 -1.89 5.22 4.78
N HIS A 348 -0.62 5.57 4.96
CA HIS A 348 0.12 6.46 4.07
C HIS A 348 1.50 5.86 3.83
N TRP A 349 1.75 5.38 2.62
CA TRP A 349 2.87 4.47 2.36
C TRP A 349 4.14 5.19 1.92
N TRP A 350 5.25 4.88 2.59
CA TRP A 350 6.63 5.17 2.17
C TRP A 350 6.86 6.62 1.76
N TYR A 351 7.02 6.95 0.47
CA TYR A 351 7.27 8.32 0.03
C TYR A 351 6.09 9.28 0.24
N SER A 352 4.86 8.75 0.31
CA SER A 352 3.68 9.53 0.69
C SER A 352 3.54 9.68 2.21
N ASN A 353 4.42 9.06 3.00
CA ASN A 353 4.41 9.13 4.45
C ASN A 353 5.15 10.37 5.00
N THR A 354 4.78 11.55 4.51
CA THR A 354 5.31 12.83 4.97
C THR A 354 4.17 13.80 5.28
N PRO A 355 4.37 14.78 6.19
CA PRO A 355 3.26 15.56 6.72
C PRO A 355 2.38 16.28 5.69
N SER A 356 2.98 16.80 4.61
CA SER A 356 2.25 17.52 3.55
C SER A 356 1.32 16.60 2.77
N PHE A 357 1.80 15.41 2.36
CA PHE A 357 0.99 14.44 1.64
C PHE A 357 -0.05 13.78 2.55
N ILE A 358 0.32 13.43 3.78
CA ILE A 358 -0.63 12.87 4.75
C ILE A 358 -1.77 13.84 5.00
N HIS A 359 -1.49 15.13 5.23
CA HIS A 359 -2.54 16.12 5.47
C HIS A 359 -3.51 16.18 4.29
N ARG A 360 -3.00 16.32 3.06
CA ARG A 360 -3.83 16.38 1.85
C ARG A 360 -4.65 15.10 1.69
N ASP A 361 -4.02 13.95 1.84
CA ASP A 361 -4.63 12.67 1.54
C ASP A 361 -5.64 12.27 2.61
N ALA A 362 -5.36 12.53 3.88
CA ALA A 362 -6.26 12.24 5.00
C ALA A 362 -7.51 13.12 4.95
N ALA A 363 -7.38 14.42 4.64
CA ALA A 363 -8.52 15.32 4.45
C ALA A 363 -9.49 14.78 3.38
N ALA A 364 -8.98 14.50 2.18
CA ALA A 364 -9.79 13.96 1.08
C ALA A 364 -10.45 12.60 1.39
N ARG A 365 -9.81 11.76 2.21
CA ARG A 365 -10.39 10.47 2.63
C ARG A 365 -11.49 10.66 3.67
N LEU A 366 -11.25 11.48 4.69
CA LEU A 366 -12.19 11.68 5.80
C LEU A 366 -13.49 12.35 5.33
N GLU A 367 -13.44 13.21 4.32
CA GLU A 367 -14.63 13.88 3.78
C GLU A 367 -15.50 12.98 2.89
N ALA A 368 -14.91 12.04 2.15
CA ALA A 368 -15.59 11.33 1.06
C ALA A 368 -15.77 9.81 1.30
N VAL A 369 -14.80 9.14 1.91
CA VAL A 369 -14.86 7.68 2.10
C VAL A 369 -15.73 7.36 3.32
N PRO A 370 -16.61 6.32 3.28
CA PRO A 370 -17.36 5.90 4.46
C PRO A 370 -16.45 5.66 5.68
N ARG A 371 -16.84 6.19 6.85
CA ARG A 371 -16.00 6.19 8.08
C ARG A 371 -15.54 4.81 8.55
N ASN A 372 -16.20 3.73 8.13
CA ASN A 372 -15.85 2.33 8.45
C ASN A 372 -14.93 1.65 7.42
N LYS A 373 -14.47 2.40 6.40
CA LYS A 373 -13.61 1.90 5.31
C LYS A 373 -12.27 2.63 5.24
N GLN A 374 -11.80 3.10 6.40
CA GLN A 374 -10.60 3.91 6.50
C GLN A 374 -9.72 3.39 7.63
N ILE A 375 -8.58 2.80 7.29
CA ILE A 375 -7.51 2.55 8.25
C ILE A 375 -6.59 3.77 8.19
N GLY A 376 -6.56 4.53 9.29
CA GLY A 376 -5.92 5.84 9.31
C GLY A 376 -4.41 5.76 9.08
N TYR A 377 -3.73 4.82 9.72
CA TYR A 377 -2.27 4.75 9.70
C TYR A 377 -1.73 3.37 10.12
N TYR A 378 -0.51 3.09 9.68
CA TYR A 378 0.35 1.99 10.12
C TYR A 378 1.80 2.47 10.12
N SER A 379 2.67 1.88 10.95
CA SER A 379 4.03 2.41 11.08
C SER A 379 4.97 1.97 9.98
N ASP A 380 4.78 0.79 9.39
CA ASP A 380 5.73 0.18 8.46
C ASP A 380 7.13 0.03 9.10
N ALA A 381 7.18 -0.13 10.43
CA ALA A 381 8.41 -0.12 11.21
C ALA A 381 9.14 -1.47 11.15
N TYR A 382 10.48 -1.42 11.17
CA TYR A 382 11.33 -2.61 11.31
C TYR A 382 11.77 -2.84 12.77
N LYS A 383 11.67 -1.79 13.59
CA LYS A 383 11.99 -1.77 15.02
C LYS A 383 10.93 -0.99 15.79
N LEU A 384 10.58 -1.47 16.98
CA LEU A 384 9.45 -0.94 17.76
C LEU A 384 9.55 0.56 18.07
N GLU A 385 10.76 1.10 18.22
CA GLU A 385 10.96 2.51 18.57
C GLU A 385 10.42 3.46 17.49
N PHE A 386 10.32 3.02 16.23
CA PHE A 386 9.78 3.81 15.13
C PHE A 386 8.26 3.93 15.13
N VAL A 387 7.56 3.09 15.91
CA VAL A 387 6.09 3.09 15.94
C VAL A 387 5.58 4.41 16.53
N LEU A 388 6.09 4.80 17.72
CA LEU A 388 5.68 6.02 18.42
C LEU A 388 5.80 7.30 17.58
N PRO A 389 6.99 7.70 17.08
CA PRO A 389 7.14 8.99 16.39
C PRO A 389 6.29 9.08 15.11
N LYS A 390 6.15 7.96 14.39
CA LYS A 390 5.34 7.92 13.17
C LYS A 390 3.86 8.04 13.47
N PHE A 391 3.34 7.33 14.47
CA PHE A 391 1.94 7.48 14.90
C PHE A 391 1.67 8.85 15.53
N ASP A 392 2.61 9.42 16.29
CA ASP A 392 2.47 10.77 16.84
C ASP A 392 2.40 11.84 15.74
N MET A 393 3.26 11.75 14.73
CA MET A 393 3.19 12.59 13.53
C MET A 393 1.79 12.51 12.90
N TYR A 394 1.29 11.29 12.65
CA TYR A 394 -0.05 11.11 12.07
C TYR A 394 -1.15 11.66 12.97
N ARG A 395 -1.10 11.41 14.29
CA ARG A 395 -2.09 11.93 15.26
C ARG A 395 -2.16 13.45 15.25
N ARG A 396 -1.02 14.15 15.17
CA ARG A 396 -1.00 15.62 15.06
C ARG A 396 -1.68 16.10 13.78
N ILE A 397 -1.46 15.42 12.65
CA ILE A 397 -2.08 15.76 11.37
C ILE A 397 -3.58 15.46 11.41
N LEU A 398 -3.98 14.29 11.90
CA LEU A 398 -5.38 13.90 12.05
C LEU A 398 -6.14 14.86 12.96
N ALA A 399 -5.56 15.24 14.12
CA ALA A 399 -6.17 16.22 15.02
C ALA A 399 -6.35 17.59 14.36
N ARG A 400 -5.39 17.99 13.52
CA ARG A 400 -5.49 19.23 12.73
C ARG A 400 -6.66 19.16 11.73
N VAL A 401 -6.74 18.11 10.92
CA VAL A 401 -7.83 17.92 9.94
C VAL A 401 -9.19 17.87 10.63
N LEU A 402 -9.30 17.08 11.71
CA LEU A 402 -10.55 16.97 12.49
C LEU A 402 -10.97 18.30 13.12
N ALA A 403 -10.03 19.09 13.65
CA ALA A 403 -10.37 20.39 14.21
C ALA A 403 -10.77 21.39 13.12
N ASP A 404 -9.99 21.50 12.06
CA ASP A 404 -10.14 22.54 11.04
C ASP A 404 -11.40 22.29 10.21
N GLU A 405 -11.52 21.10 9.62
CA GLU A 405 -12.57 20.79 8.66
C GLU A 405 -13.84 20.28 9.36
N PHE A 406 -13.73 19.44 10.39
CA PHE A 406 -14.91 18.85 11.01
C PHE A 406 -15.51 19.74 12.10
N VAL A 407 -14.72 20.22 13.06
CA VAL A 407 -15.21 21.13 14.11
C VAL A 407 -15.39 22.55 13.59
N GLY A 408 -14.42 23.06 12.83
CA GLY A 408 -14.41 24.40 12.28
C GLY A 408 -15.44 24.59 11.17
N GLU A 409 -15.18 24.00 10.00
CA GLU A 409 -15.98 24.21 8.78
C GLU A 409 -17.34 23.50 8.84
N ASN A 410 -17.37 22.24 9.25
CA ASN A 410 -18.59 21.43 9.31
C ASN A 410 -19.39 21.61 10.61
N GLY A 411 -18.86 22.36 11.59
CA GLY A 411 -19.56 22.69 12.83
C GLY A 411 -19.83 21.49 13.76
N TRP A 412 -19.01 20.43 13.69
CA TRP A 412 -19.12 19.29 14.61
C TRP A 412 -18.73 19.68 16.04
N SER A 413 -19.18 18.90 17.01
CA SER A 413 -18.61 18.95 18.35
C SER A 413 -17.26 18.22 18.39
N GLU A 414 -16.41 18.58 19.35
CA GLU A 414 -15.11 17.93 19.55
C GLU A 414 -15.28 16.44 19.85
N GLU A 415 -16.32 16.05 20.60
CA GLU A 415 -16.59 14.64 20.93
C GLU A 415 -16.86 13.80 19.68
N LYS A 416 -17.64 14.34 18.73
CA LYS A 416 -17.93 13.66 17.46
C LYS A 416 -16.68 13.52 16.60
N ALA A 417 -15.80 14.53 16.61
CA ALA A 417 -14.53 14.49 15.90
C ALA A 417 -13.57 13.45 16.53
N ILE A 418 -13.51 13.40 17.87
CA ILE A 418 -12.73 12.40 18.62
C ILE A 418 -13.24 10.98 18.34
N GLU A 419 -14.56 10.78 18.26
CA GLU A 419 -15.15 9.48 17.91
C GLU A 419 -14.71 9.01 16.51
N LEU A 420 -14.71 9.91 15.53
CA LEU A 420 -14.20 9.61 14.18
C LEU A 420 -12.70 9.27 14.22
N GLY A 421 -11.90 10.07 14.93
CA GLY A 421 -10.47 9.82 15.13
C GLY A 421 -10.21 8.44 15.75
N ARG A 422 -11.00 8.05 16.75
CA ARG A 422 -10.92 6.72 17.38
C ARG A 422 -11.26 5.59 16.42
N GLN A 423 -12.28 5.78 15.60
CA GLN A 423 -12.68 4.77 14.63
C GLN A 423 -11.58 4.52 13.59
N VAL A 424 -11.01 5.58 13.01
CA VAL A 424 -10.00 5.41 11.94
C VAL A 424 -8.65 4.94 12.48
N LEU A 425 -8.28 5.28 13.73
CA LEU A 425 -7.04 4.83 14.36
C LEU A 425 -7.10 3.40 14.92
N ARG A 426 -8.28 2.94 15.38
CA ARG A 426 -8.40 1.67 16.11
C ARG A 426 -9.63 0.86 15.72
N GLY A 427 -10.83 1.47 15.75
CA GLY A 427 -12.08 0.73 15.56
C GLY A 427 -12.12 -0.06 14.24
N ASN A 428 -11.71 0.57 13.14
CA ASN A 428 -11.69 -0.08 11.82
C ASN A 428 -10.63 -1.18 11.73
N VAL A 429 -9.50 -1.07 12.44
CA VAL A 429 -8.49 -2.14 12.50
C VAL A 429 -9.10 -3.39 13.13
N ASP A 430 -9.77 -3.23 14.27
CA ASP A 430 -10.43 -4.35 14.97
C ASP A 430 -11.56 -4.98 14.12
N GLU A 431 -12.31 -4.18 13.35
CA GLU A 431 -13.41 -4.66 12.53
C GLU A 431 -12.98 -5.32 11.20
N ILE A 432 -11.90 -4.81 10.60
CA ILE A 432 -11.40 -5.28 9.30
C ILE A 432 -10.54 -6.53 9.47
N PHE A 433 -9.62 -6.51 10.43
CA PHE A 433 -8.66 -7.57 10.69
C PHE A 433 -9.07 -8.42 11.89
N ARG A 434 -10.18 -9.13 11.73
CA ARG A 434 -10.70 -10.02 12.78
C ARG A 434 -9.81 -11.26 12.91
N ALA A 435 -9.73 -11.80 14.12
CA ALA A 435 -9.14 -13.12 14.30
C ALA A 435 -9.92 -14.16 13.48
N PRO A 436 -9.23 -15.11 12.83
CA PRO A 436 -9.87 -16.12 12.02
C PRO A 436 -10.80 -17.03 12.85
N ASP A 437 -11.90 -17.45 12.23
CA ASP A 437 -12.87 -18.36 12.85
C ASP A 437 -12.29 -19.79 12.92
N ALA A 438 -12.28 -20.37 14.12
CA ALA A 438 -11.75 -21.71 14.37
C ALA A 438 -12.47 -22.82 13.56
N SER A 439 -13.71 -22.58 13.13
CA SER A 439 -14.47 -23.51 12.28
C SER A 439 -13.85 -23.67 10.87
N ARG A 440 -13.34 -22.59 10.28
CA ARG A 440 -12.71 -22.62 8.94
C ARG A 440 -11.40 -23.42 8.92
N ILE A 441 -10.71 -23.46 10.06
CA ILE A 441 -9.47 -24.25 10.22
C ILE A 441 -9.78 -25.75 10.24
N THR A 442 -10.91 -26.15 10.84
CA THR A 442 -11.27 -27.57 10.98
C THR A 442 -11.77 -28.14 9.65
N GLU A 443 -12.58 -27.39 8.91
CA GLU A 443 -13.01 -27.76 7.55
C GLU A 443 -11.82 -27.87 6.58
N ALA A 444 -10.89 -26.91 6.62
CA ALA A 444 -9.71 -26.92 5.75
C ALA A 444 -8.77 -28.11 6.01
N LYS A 445 -8.65 -28.56 7.27
CA LYS A 445 -7.86 -29.74 7.66
C LYS A 445 -8.53 -31.07 7.27
N THR A 446 -9.86 -31.12 7.18
CA THR A 446 -10.57 -32.34 6.78
C THR A 446 -10.48 -32.63 5.28
N GLU A 447 -10.33 -31.60 4.43
CA GLU A 447 -10.11 -31.80 2.99
C GLU A 447 -8.70 -32.31 2.65
N ASP A 448 -7.70 -32.06 3.51
CA ASP A 448 -6.31 -32.50 3.36
C ASP A 448 -6.07 -33.97 3.79
N SER A 449 -7.12 -34.75 4.08
CA SER A 449 -6.98 -36.17 4.42
C SER A 449 -7.26 -37.07 3.20
N PRO A 450 -6.24 -37.61 2.50
CA PRO A 450 -6.44 -38.61 1.48
C PRO A 450 -6.63 -39.98 2.16
N PHE A 451 -7.76 -40.16 2.85
CA PHE A 451 -8.21 -41.48 3.26
C PHE A 451 -9.68 -41.63 2.86
N VAL A 452 -9.89 -41.97 1.60
CA VAL A 452 -11.11 -42.64 1.17
C VAL A 452 -11.13 -44.00 1.89
N GLN A 453 -11.79 -44.06 3.03
CA GLN A 453 -12.23 -45.32 3.60
C GLN A 453 -13.36 -45.81 2.69
N MET A 454 -13.04 -46.73 1.78
CA MET A 454 -14.02 -47.45 0.98
C MET A 454 -15.09 -48.02 1.91
N PRO A 455 -16.38 -47.66 1.79
CA PRO A 455 -17.39 -48.30 2.60
C PRO A 455 -17.52 -49.74 2.13
N SER A 456 -17.28 -50.67 3.06
CA SER A 456 -17.65 -52.07 2.92
C SER A 456 -19.13 -52.15 2.58
N SER A 457 -19.47 -52.96 1.58
CA SER A 457 -20.84 -53.27 1.16
C SER A 457 -21.73 -53.60 2.36
N GLY A 458 -22.57 -52.64 2.73
CA GLY A 458 -23.58 -52.76 3.76
C GLY A 458 -24.83 -52.02 3.31
N ASN A 459 -25.96 -52.74 3.32
CA ASN A 459 -27.29 -52.34 2.84
C ASN A 459 -27.64 -50.86 3.06
N VAL A 460 -27.98 -50.18 1.95
CA VAL A 460 -28.70 -48.91 1.97
C VAL A 460 -30.20 -49.23 2.12
N SER A 461 -30.77 -48.89 3.28
CA SER A 461 -32.21 -48.75 3.47
C SER A 461 -32.54 -47.26 3.53
N ASP A 462 -33.64 -46.89 2.88
CA ASP A 462 -34.27 -45.57 2.75
C ASP A 462 -34.21 -44.68 3.99
N LEU A 463 -34.23 -43.34 3.74
CA LEU A 463 -34.57 -42.16 4.57
C LEU A 463 -33.61 -41.02 4.16
N ASP A 464 -33.95 -39.78 3.81
CA ASP A 464 -35.18 -39.02 3.58
C ASP A 464 -34.76 -37.89 2.61
N LEU A 465 -35.47 -37.72 1.50
CA LEU A 465 -35.30 -36.58 0.59
C LEU A 465 -36.34 -35.52 0.99
N ASP A 466 -35.90 -34.27 1.14
CA ASP A 466 -36.79 -33.12 1.37
C ASP A 466 -37.87 -33.04 0.28
N PRO A 467 -39.14 -32.79 0.64
CA PRO A 467 -40.22 -32.66 -0.34
C PRO A 467 -40.11 -31.34 -1.11
N VAL A 468 -40.31 -31.43 -2.43
CA VAL A 468 -40.42 -30.29 -3.35
C VAL A 468 -41.66 -29.45 -2.99
N PRO A 469 -41.60 -28.10 -3.04
CA PRO A 469 -42.73 -27.24 -2.69
C PRO A 469 -43.99 -27.54 -3.50
N SER A 470 -45.16 -27.35 -2.88
CA SER A 470 -46.45 -27.56 -3.56
C SER A 470 -46.82 -26.39 -4.47
N ASP A 471 -47.62 -26.64 -5.49
CA ASP A 471 -48.03 -25.63 -6.49
C ASP A 471 -48.75 -24.40 -5.87
N GLU A 472 -49.31 -24.51 -4.66
CA GLU A 472 -49.89 -23.38 -3.92
C GLU A 472 -48.84 -22.45 -3.29
N GLU A 473 -47.60 -22.89 -3.08
CA GLU A 473 -46.50 -22.04 -2.58
C GLU A 473 -45.81 -21.24 -3.70
N ILE A 474 -46.01 -21.61 -4.96
CA ILE A 474 -45.41 -20.95 -6.14
C ILE A 474 -46.25 -19.74 -6.60
N GLU A 475 -47.56 -19.71 -6.33
CA GLU A 475 -48.45 -18.60 -6.73
C GLU A 475 -48.46 -17.40 -5.76
N GLY A 476 -47.72 -17.46 -4.64
CA GLY A 476 -47.63 -16.39 -3.64
C GLY A 476 -46.52 -15.35 -3.89
N SER A 477 -45.57 -15.63 -4.77
CA SER A 477 -44.47 -14.72 -5.11
C SER A 477 -44.76 -14.02 -6.43
N GLY A 478 -45.31 -12.81 -6.37
CA GLY A 478 -45.62 -11.98 -7.55
C GLY A 478 -44.39 -11.59 -8.36
N VAL A 479 -43.91 -12.50 -9.20
CA VAL A 479 -42.84 -12.29 -10.19
C VAL A 479 -43.45 -12.60 -11.56
N ASN A 480 -43.45 -11.62 -12.46
CA ASN A 480 -43.99 -11.79 -13.81
C ASN A 480 -43.02 -12.60 -14.67
N ASP A 481 -43.56 -13.61 -15.36
CA ASP A 481 -42.84 -14.50 -16.29
C ASP A 481 -42.33 -13.78 -17.54
N VAL A 482 -41.07 -14.04 -17.90
CA VAL A 482 -40.47 -13.64 -19.18
C VAL A 482 -40.62 -14.79 -20.17
N LEU A 483 -41.43 -14.57 -21.22
CA LEU A 483 -41.60 -15.48 -22.35
C LEU A 483 -40.38 -15.47 -23.27
N LEU A 484 -39.65 -16.58 -23.34
CA LEU A 484 -38.67 -16.85 -24.39
C LEU A 484 -39.37 -17.39 -25.63
N THR A 485 -39.32 -16.64 -26.74
CA THR A 485 -39.83 -17.10 -28.04
C THR A 485 -38.64 -17.49 -28.92
N GLU A 486 -38.57 -18.76 -29.30
CA GLU A 486 -37.61 -19.25 -30.29
C GLU A 486 -37.97 -18.75 -31.71
N LEU A 487 -37.02 -18.10 -32.38
CA LEU A 487 -37.05 -17.91 -33.82
C LEU A 487 -35.79 -18.53 -34.43
N ARG A 488 -35.99 -19.63 -35.16
CA ARG A 488 -35.03 -20.18 -36.11
C ARG A 488 -35.00 -19.28 -37.36
N SER A 489 -33.81 -18.80 -37.75
CA SER A 489 -33.50 -18.59 -39.16
C SER A 489 -32.00 -18.75 -39.42
N GLU A 490 -31.66 -19.65 -40.33
CA GLU A 490 -30.38 -19.70 -41.03
C GLU A 490 -30.08 -18.34 -41.68
N PHE A 491 -28.85 -17.81 -41.62
CA PHE A 491 -28.17 -17.15 -42.76
C PHE A 491 -26.71 -16.82 -42.41
N GLY A 492 -25.88 -16.79 -43.46
CA GLY A 492 -24.43 -16.90 -43.44
C GLY A 492 -23.65 -15.70 -42.90
N ALA A 493 -22.37 -15.96 -42.62
CA ALA A 493 -21.36 -14.99 -42.26
C ALA A 493 -21.01 -14.08 -43.45
N THR A 494 -21.53 -12.85 -43.46
CA THR A 494 -20.88 -11.60 -43.89
C THR A 494 -21.90 -10.45 -43.82
N ALA A 495 -21.42 -9.28 -43.38
CA ALA A 495 -22.11 -7.98 -43.26
C ALA A 495 -22.92 -7.74 -41.98
N LEU A 496 -22.50 -6.72 -41.22
CA LEU A 496 -23.36 -5.67 -40.67
C LEU A 496 -22.51 -4.55 -40.07
N ASP A 497 -22.39 -3.47 -40.85
CA ASP A 497 -22.11 -2.11 -40.38
C ASP A 497 -23.38 -1.51 -39.75
N HIS A 498 -23.16 -0.62 -38.78
CA HIS A 498 -24.02 0.46 -38.28
C HIS A 498 -25.50 0.20 -37.97
N GLU A 499 -25.84 0.27 -36.67
CA GLU A 499 -27.07 0.91 -36.18
C GLU A 499 -26.82 1.51 -34.78
N ILE A 500 -26.54 2.82 -34.74
CA ILE A 500 -26.54 3.64 -33.53
C ILE A 500 -27.94 4.24 -33.43
N ASP A 501 -28.60 4.01 -32.30
CA ASP A 501 -29.94 4.52 -32.05
C ASP A 501 -29.93 6.05 -31.86
N ALA A 502 -30.90 6.70 -32.50
CA ALA A 502 -30.92 8.13 -32.77
C ALA A 502 -31.92 8.85 -31.87
N VAL A 503 -31.51 9.24 -30.66
CA VAL A 503 -32.18 10.32 -29.90
C VAL A 503 -31.15 11.10 -29.05
N PRO A 504 -30.75 12.32 -29.44
CA PRO A 504 -29.91 13.16 -28.60
C PRO A 504 -30.72 13.79 -27.46
N LEU A 505 -30.17 13.77 -26.25
CA LEU A 505 -30.66 14.49 -25.08
C LEU A 505 -30.70 15.99 -25.35
N ASN A 506 -31.89 16.59 -25.22
CA ASN A 506 -32.15 18.01 -25.39
C ASN A 506 -31.60 18.79 -24.18
N VAL A 507 -30.39 19.35 -24.32
CA VAL A 507 -29.85 20.38 -23.43
C VAL A 507 -30.16 21.74 -24.06
N GLY A 508 -31.04 22.48 -23.39
CA GLY A 508 -31.52 23.78 -23.84
C GLY A 508 -30.42 24.82 -24.08
N ASP A 509 -30.79 25.76 -24.94
CA ASP A 509 -30.00 26.83 -25.53
C ASP A 509 -29.27 27.71 -24.49
N LEU A 510 -27.95 27.66 -24.50
CA LEU A 510 -27.10 28.47 -23.61
C LEU A 510 -25.82 28.91 -24.30
N LEU A 511 -25.86 29.19 -25.61
CA LEU A 511 -24.85 30.00 -26.28
C LEU A 511 -25.52 30.79 -27.40
N GLY A 512 -25.73 32.08 -27.14
CA GLY A 512 -26.00 33.05 -28.20
C GLY A 512 -24.85 33.08 -29.20
N ASP A 513 -25.23 33.19 -30.48
CA ASP A 513 -24.36 33.31 -31.64
C ASP A 513 -23.14 34.22 -31.37
N GLU A 514 -21.95 33.63 -31.41
CA GLU A 514 -20.76 34.13 -32.13
C GLU A 514 -19.59 33.16 -31.90
N ASN A 515 -19.12 32.53 -32.98
CA ASN A 515 -17.91 31.70 -33.02
C ASN A 515 -16.68 32.49 -32.55
N PRO A 516 -15.80 31.87 -31.73
CA PRO A 516 -14.38 32.12 -31.85
C PRO A 516 -13.64 30.81 -32.17
N SER A 517 -13.16 30.78 -33.41
CA SER A 517 -11.87 30.28 -33.87
C SER A 517 -10.98 29.57 -32.84
N GLY A 518 -10.67 28.30 -33.12
CA GLY A 518 -9.58 27.57 -32.47
C GLY A 518 -8.20 28.18 -32.75
N PRO A 519 -7.14 27.65 -32.11
CA PRO A 519 -5.83 28.30 -31.93
C PRO A 519 -4.99 28.53 -33.20
N ASP A 520 -5.49 28.20 -34.39
CA ASP A 520 -4.79 28.32 -35.67
C ASP A 520 -5.40 29.37 -36.63
N ALA A 521 -6.27 30.28 -36.13
CA ALA A 521 -6.80 31.36 -36.95
C ALA A 521 -5.83 32.56 -37.04
N PRO A 522 -5.59 33.13 -38.23
CA PRO A 522 -4.68 34.27 -38.39
C PRO A 522 -5.27 35.51 -37.71
N GLY A 523 -4.70 35.88 -36.56
CA GLY A 523 -5.07 37.09 -35.81
C GLY A 523 -5.39 36.91 -34.32
N SER A 524 -5.30 35.71 -33.74
CA SER A 524 -5.48 35.53 -32.29
C SER A 524 -4.21 35.92 -31.52
N GLN A 525 -4.19 37.11 -30.93
CA GLN A 525 -3.14 37.55 -29.99
C GLN A 525 -3.41 37.01 -28.58
N ILE A 526 -2.42 36.33 -28.00
CA ILE A 526 -2.42 35.88 -26.61
C ILE A 526 -1.87 37.02 -25.74
N HIS A 527 -2.62 37.47 -24.73
CA HIS A 527 -2.13 38.47 -23.77
C HIS A 527 -1.66 37.80 -22.47
N PRO A 528 -0.40 38.03 -22.03
CA PRO A 528 0.08 37.54 -20.74
C PRO A 528 -0.51 38.36 -19.58
N ILE A 529 -1.03 37.67 -18.55
CA ILE A 529 -1.31 38.30 -17.25
C ILE A 529 -0.01 38.30 -16.46
N ALA A 530 0.86 39.28 -16.78
CA ALA A 530 1.88 39.91 -15.93
C ALA A 530 3.01 40.48 -16.82
N GLY A 531 3.13 41.80 -16.83
CA GLY A 531 4.40 42.53 -16.77
C GLY A 531 5.40 42.51 -17.92
N ASP A 532 5.51 41.46 -18.73
CA ASP A 532 6.65 41.27 -19.62
C ASP A 532 6.21 41.21 -21.10
N GLY A 533 7.00 41.82 -21.98
CA GLY A 533 6.65 42.17 -23.37
C GLY A 533 6.24 41.02 -24.30
N GLU A 534 5.73 41.41 -25.47
CA GLU A 534 5.22 40.52 -26.53
C GLU A 534 6.35 39.63 -27.09
N PHE A 535 6.21 38.31 -26.99
CA PHE A 535 7.14 37.33 -27.56
C PHE A 535 6.65 36.89 -28.94
N THR A 536 7.33 37.35 -30.00
CA THR A 536 7.13 36.85 -31.37
C THR A 536 8.32 35.98 -31.77
N PRO A 537 8.18 34.64 -31.84
CA PRO A 537 9.30 33.78 -32.19
C PRO A 537 9.68 33.99 -33.67
N ASP A 538 10.94 34.36 -33.93
CA ASP A 538 11.50 34.33 -35.28
C ASP A 538 11.89 32.88 -35.64
N SER A 539 11.82 32.54 -36.93
CA SER A 539 12.09 31.18 -37.42
C SER A 539 13.56 30.73 -37.29
N ASP A 540 14.49 31.65 -37.04
CA ASP A 540 15.93 31.38 -36.94
C ASP A 540 16.36 31.07 -35.49
N SER A 541 15.65 31.60 -34.49
CA SER A 541 15.82 31.34 -33.05
C SER A 541 15.39 29.92 -32.65
N MET A 542 14.55 29.28 -33.46
CA MET A 542 14.03 27.93 -33.25
C MET A 542 14.80 26.84 -34.01
N MET A 543 15.92 27.18 -34.64
CA MET A 543 16.77 26.20 -35.33
C MET A 543 17.96 25.79 -34.46
N LEU A 544 18.07 24.49 -34.20
CA LEU A 544 19.20 23.91 -33.49
C LEU A 544 20.50 24.08 -34.28
N ARG A 545 21.55 24.57 -33.64
CA ARG A 545 22.88 24.72 -34.24
C ARG A 545 23.88 23.79 -33.55
N PRO A 546 24.81 23.18 -34.31
CA PRO A 546 25.83 22.33 -33.73
C PRO A 546 26.87 23.17 -32.99
N ASP A 547 27.20 22.76 -31.78
CA ASP A 547 28.29 23.31 -31.00
C ASP A 547 29.63 23.07 -31.74
N PRO A 548 30.44 24.12 -31.97
CA PRO A 548 31.63 24.02 -32.82
C PRO A 548 32.78 23.20 -32.22
N MET A 549 32.72 22.82 -30.93
CA MET A 549 33.74 22.01 -30.25
C MET A 549 33.31 20.55 -30.05
N THR A 550 32.01 20.30 -29.88
CA THR A 550 31.46 18.99 -29.49
C THR A 550 30.54 18.37 -30.55
N GLY A 551 29.96 19.18 -31.45
CA GLY A 551 29.06 18.75 -32.50
C GLY A 551 27.62 18.47 -32.06
N GLU A 552 27.27 18.68 -30.79
CA GLU A 552 25.91 18.51 -30.27
C GLU A 552 25.00 19.70 -30.65
N LEU A 553 23.73 19.43 -30.93
CA LEU A 553 22.75 20.40 -31.43
C LEU A 553 22.04 21.12 -30.28
N HIS A 554 22.19 22.44 -30.18
CA HIS A 554 21.56 23.30 -29.15
C HIS A 554 20.83 24.51 -29.73
N PHE A 555 19.89 25.07 -28.97
CA PHE A 555 19.27 26.35 -29.30
C PHE A 555 20.24 27.51 -28.99
N PRO A 556 20.26 28.60 -29.80
CA PRO A 556 21.08 29.76 -29.49
C PRO A 556 20.61 30.43 -28.19
N VAL A 557 21.53 30.79 -27.30
CA VAL A 557 21.24 31.60 -26.12
C VAL A 557 21.76 33.01 -26.40
N ASP A 558 20.90 34.03 -26.30
CA ASP A 558 21.29 35.44 -26.49
C ASP A 558 22.21 35.90 -25.34
N GLU A 559 23.46 36.26 -25.66
CA GLU A 559 24.48 36.68 -24.68
C GLU A 559 24.35 38.14 -24.19
N ASP A 560 23.31 38.89 -24.58
CA ASP A 560 23.20 40.33 -24.29
C ASP A 560 22.17 40.71 -23.19
N ALA A 561 21.61 39.74 -22.45
CA ALA A 561 20.59 40.01 -21.42
C ALA A 561 21.13 40.44 -20.03
N ASP A 562 22.46 40.50 -19.83
CA ASP A 562 23.07 40.91 -18.56
C ASP A 562 23.97 42.15 -18.71
N LYS A 563 23.34 43.33 -18.74
CA LYS A 563 24.00 44.58 -18.34
C LYS A 563 23.12 45.35 -17.36
N PRO A 564 23.63 45.70 -16.16
CA PRO A 564 22.87 46.47 -15.19
C PRO A 564 22.82 47.95 -15.61
N ASP A 565 21.61 48.51 -15.64
CA ASP A 565 21.39 49.94 -15.83
C ASP A 565 22.00 50.74 -14.67
N ASN A 566 22.85 51.70 -15.02
CA ASN A 566 23.35 52.75 -14.14
C ASN A 566 22.83 54.10 -14.67
N ALA A 567 22.25 54.87 -13.74
CA ALA A 567 21.80 56.27 -13.79
C ALA A 567 20.33 56.54 -14.20
#